data_AF-A0A9W6HMX9-F1
#
_entry.id   AF-A0A9W6HMX9-F1
#
_cell.length_a   1.000
_cell.length_b   1.000
_cell.length_c   1.000
_cell.angle_alpha   90.00
_cell.angle_beta   90.00
_cell.angle_gamma   90.00
#
_symmetry.space_group_name_H-M   'P 1'
#
loop_
_entity.id
_entity.type
_entity.pdbx_description
1 polymer ?
#
loop_
_entity_poly.entity_id
_entity_poly.type
_entity_poly.pdbx_seq_one_letter_code
_entity_poly.pdbx_strand_id
1 'polypeptide(L)'
;MRRQVDALDIAVFDAVAHTQSPLLDATMPPLTRAADRSLLWMGIAGILALTGRPRARRGAVRGLVSIGITSLIANQVSKRLHRRPRPSLAQFPQQRLAHRIPTSTSFPSGHSASAMAFAAGVSAEWPILSVPLRALAGLVGFSRVATGAHYPSDVAAGFALGEAVAWLTTRLVPVERIDPMHDDLTVRAGTARPDGDGITLVINPASGSGHAGRILPEVRRALPRMRIVELGAGTGDYGAAIDEAAADCEVLAVAGGDGTVQRAAAAAKDQGIPLAVFPAGTFNHFAKDLGMFPLRTAIQAVQAGTVAKVDLGEVNGKVFVNTASVGAYTDFVAIRERNEHRIGKPLAAVVAAVRTLGPAQAVRSTAAASTPGSA
;
A
#
# COMPACT_ATOMS: atom_id res chain seq x y z
N MET A 1 -11.38 17.85 -35.68
CA MET A 1 -11.40 17.24 -34.33
C MET A 1 -12.24 18.01 -33.32
N ARG A 2 -11.91 19.26 -32.89
CA ARG A 2 -12.72 20.01 -31.89
C ARG A 2 -14.22 20.11 -32.23
N ARG A 3 -14.58 20.55 -33.45
CA ARG A 3 -15.99 20.66 -33.89
C ARG A 3 -16.77 19.35 -33.87
N GLN A 4 -16.11 18.21 -34.08
CA GLN A 4 -16.75 16.88 -34.06
C GLN A 4 -17.01 16.41 -32.62
N VAL A 5 -16.07 16.69 -31.70
CA VAL A 5 -16.24 16.42 -30.27
C VAL A 5 -17.38 17.27 -29.69
N ASP A 6 -17.44 18.55 -30.07
CA ASP A 6 -18.52 19.44 -29.62
C ASP A 6 -19.90 18.99 -30.12
N ALA A 7 -20.00 18.53 -31.37
CA ALA A 7 -21.25 18.00 -31.93
C ALA A 7 -21.70 16.70 -31.24
N LEU A 8 -20.77 15.78 -30.96
CA LEU A 8 -21.08 14.53 -30.24
C LEU A 8 -21.49 14.81 -28.79
N ASP A 9 -20.79 15.72 -28.12
CA ASP A 9 -21.11 16.14 -26.74
C ASP A 9 -22.52 16.69 -26.64
N ILE A 10 -22.90 17.56 -27.58
CA ILE A 10 -24.25 18.13 -27.64
C ILE A 10 -25.27 17.03 -27.94
N ALA A 11 -25.03 16.16 -28.93
CA ALA A 11 -25.97 15.10 -29.28
C ALA A 11 -26.22 14.12 -28.12
N VAL A 12 -25.17 13.70 -27.40
CA VAL A 12 -25.30 12.82 -26.25
C VAL A 12 -25.96 13.54 -25.07
N PHE A 13 -25.60 14.80 -24.82
CA PHE A 13 -26.23 15.61 -23.79
C PHE A 13 -27.73 15.79 -24.04
N ASP A 14 -28.11 16.14 -25.26
CA ASP A 14 -29.50 16.34 -25.68
C ASP A 14 -30.27 15.01 -25.62
N ALA A 15 -29.69 13.89 -26.04
CA ALA A 15 -30.33 12.58 -25.91
C ALA A 15 -30.66 12.25 -24.44
N VAL A 16 -29.74 12.53 -23.52
CA VAL A 16 -29.97 12.35 -22.08
C VAL A 16 -31.01 13.34 -21.54
N ALA A 17 -31.02 14.58 -22.02
CA ALA A 17 -31.99 15.62 -21.67
C ALA A 17 -33.43 15.21 -22.02
N HIS A 18 -33.62 14.68 -23.23
CA HIS A 18 -34.92 14.30 -23.77
C HIS A 18 -35.42 12.94 -23.27
N THR A 19 -34.58 12.18 -22.54
CA THR A 19 -35.00 10.91 -21.94
C THR A 19 -35.99 11.17 -20.80
N GLN A 20 -37.25 10.83 -20.98
CA GLN A 20 -38.28 10.91 -19.94
C GLN A 20 -38.23 9.63 -19.08
N SER A 21 -37.74 9.74 -17.85
CA SER A 21 -37.60 8.60 -16.94
C SER A 21 -37.78 9.03 -15.49
N PRO A 22 -38.88 8.61 -14.82
CA PRO A 22 -39.12 8.92 -13.41
C PRO A 22 -38.00 8.41 -12.49
N LEU A 23 -37.34 7.31 -12.87
CA LEU A 23 -36.22 6.76 -12.12
C LEU A 23 -35.00 7.68 -12.18
N LEU A 24 -34.68 8.24 -13.34
CA LEU A 24 -33.57 9.20 -13.47
C LEU A 24 -33.87 10.49 -12.69
N ASP A 25 -35.11 10.97 -12.77
CA ASP A 25 -35.57 12.17 -12.05
C ASP A 25 -35.45 11.99 -10.53
N ALA A 26 -35.81 10.82 -10.01
CA ALA A 26 -35.75 10.53 -8.58
C ALA A 26 -34.33 10.24 -8.07
N THR A 27 -33.46 9.60 -8.87
CA THR A 27 -32.19 9.05 -8.38
C THR A 27 -30.95 9.90 -8.68
N MET A 28 -30.94 10.63 -9.81
CA MET A 28 -29.74 11.39 -10.23
C MET A 28 -29.45 12.61 -9.34
N PRO A 29 -30.44 13.42 -8.91
CA PRO A 29 -30.21 14.53 -7.98
C PRO A 29 -29.66 14.11 -6.60
N PRO A 30 -30.23 13.10 -5.88
CA PRO A 30 -29.66 12.67 -4.61
C PRO A 30 -28.27 12.03 -4.76
N LEU A 31 -28.02 11.26 -5.83
CA LEU A 31 -26.69 10.69 -6.07
C LEU A 31 -25.64 11.80 -6.28
N THR A 32 -25.99 12.84 -7.03
CA THR A 32 -25.14 14.02 -7.20
C THR A 32 -24.84 14.70 -5.86
N ARG A 33 -25.86 14.90 -5.01
CA ARG A 33 -25.70 15.50 -3.69
C ARG A 33 -24.84 14.65 -2.75
N ALA A 34 -24.99 13.33 -2.79
CA ALA A 34 -24.15 12.43 -1.99
C ALA A 34 -22.67 12.52 -2.38
N ALA A 35 -22.38 12.76 -3.67
CA ALA A 35 -21.03 12.95 -4.17
C ALA A 35 -20.45 14.36 -3.89
N ASP A 36 -21.27 15.33 -3.43
CA ASP A 36 -20.78 16.66 -3.09
C ASP A 36 -19.76 16.62 -1.96
N ARG A 37 -18.73 17.47 -2.07
CA ARG A 37 -17.59 17.53 -1.13
C ARG A 37 -16.91 16.17 -0.89
N SER A 38 -17.07 15.23 -1.83
CA SER A 38 -16.58 13.86 -1.72
C SER A 38 -17.12 13.08 -0.50
N LEU A 39 -18.28 13.45 0.04
CA LEU A 39 -18.88 12.81 1.23
C LEU A 39 -19.12 11.31 1.04
N LEU A 40 -19.67 10.91 -0.11
CA LEU A 40 -19.84 9.51 -0.49
C LEU A 40 -18.52 8.71 -0.34
N TRP A 41 -17.43 9.24 -0.89
CA TRP A 41 -16.12 8.58 -0.90
C TRP A 41 -15.48 8.55 0.49
N MET A 42 -15.65 9.60 1.29
CA MET A 42 -15.23 9.63 2.69
C MET A 42 -15.98 8.58 3.52
N GLY A 43 -17.28 8.39 3.29
CA GLY A 43 -18.07 7.34 3.93
C GLY A 43 -17.55 5.94 3.58
N ILE A 44 -17.30 5.67 2.30
CA ILE A 44 -16.72 4.39 1.85
C ILE A 44 -15.33 4.18 2.45
N ALA A 45 -14.48 5.20 2.47
CA ALA A 45 -13.16 5.13 3.11
C ALA A 45 -13.26 4.79 4.60
N GLY A 46 -14.23 5.38 5.31
CA GLY A 46 -14.52 5.06 6.71
C GLY A 46 -14.91 3.59 6.90
N ILE A 47 -15.84 3.08 6.09
CA ILE A 47 -16.24 1.67 6.13
C ILE A 47 -15.03 0.75 5.88
N LEU A 48 -14.24 1.03 4.85
CA LEU A 48 -13.03 0.27 4.54
C LEU A 48 -12.03 0.28 5.71
N ALA A 49 -11.86 1.43 6.37
CA ALA A 49 -10.97 1.58 7.51
C ALA A 49 -11.43 0.78 8.75
N LEU A 50 -12.75 0.61 8.92
CA LEU A 50 -13.38 -0.15 10.01
C LEU A 50 -13.35 -1.66 9.82
N THR A 51 -13.12 -2.16 8.60
CA THR A 51 -13.05 -3.62 8.35
C THR A 51 -11.91 -4.36 9.06
N GLY A 52 -10.96 -3.64 9.67
CA GLY A 52 -9.77 -4.22 10.31
C GLY A 52 -8.75 -4.83 9.33
N ARG A 53 -9.05 -4.88 8.03
CA ARG A 53 -8.17 -5.46 7.01
C ARG A 53 -7.10 -4.45 6.57
N PRO A 54 -5.79 -4.79 6.64
CA PRO A 54 -4.71 -3.88 6.25
C PRO A 54 -4.84 -3.37 4.80
N ARG A 55 -5.20 -4.26 3.86
CA ARG A 55 -5.42 -3.90 2.45
C ARG A 55 -6.55 -2.88 2.27
N ALA A 56 -7.66 -3.04 3.01
CA ALA A 56 -8.78 -2.11 2.96
C ALA A 56 -8.40 -0.72 3.51
N ARG A 57 -7.67 -0.68 4.62
CA ARG A 57 -7.15 0.57 5.21
C ARG A 57 -6.19 1.30 4.27
N ARG A 58 -5.25 0.57 3.66
CA ARG A 58 -4.33 1.12 2.65
C ARG A 58 -5.09 1.66 1.44
N GLY A 59 -6.08 0.90 0.96
CA GLY A 59 -6.99 1.34 -0.10
C GLY A 59 -7.71 2.63 0.23
N ALA A 60 -8.29 2.73 1.44
CA ALA A 60 -8.97 3.93 1.91
C ALA A 60 -8.04 5.15 1.92
N VAL A 61 -6.83 5.02 2.49
CA VAL A 61 -5.83 6.09 2.54
C VAL A 61 -5.41 6.51 1.14
N ARG A 62 -5.04 5.57 0.26
CA ARG A 62 -4.63 5.88 -1.12
C ARG A 62 -5.76 6.53 -1.91
N GLY A 63 -6.99 6.05 -1.76
CA GLY A 63 -8.17 6.65 -2.38
C GLY A 63 -8.37 8.11 -1.95
N LEU A 64 -8.29 8.41 -0.65
CA LEU A 64 -8.43 9.77 -0.13
C LEU A 64 -7.28 10.69 -0.55
N VAL A 65 -6.04 10.22 -0.53
CA VAL A 65 -4.87 10.96 -1.03
C VAL A 65 -5.05 11.28 -2.53
N SER A 66 -5.52 10.31 -3.32
CA SER A 66 -5.79 10.50 -4.74
C SER A 66 -6.87 11.55 -4.98
N ILE A 67 -7.95 11.58 -4.18
CA ILE A 67 -8.96 12.65 -4.21
C ILE A 67 -8.32 14.01 -3.92
N GLY A 68 -7.50 14.10 -2.87
CA GLY A 68 -6.85 15.35 -2.45
C GLY A 68 -5.98 15.94 -3.56
N ILE A 69 -5.09 15.13 -4.13
CA ILE A 69 -4.21 15.52 -5.25
C ILE A 69 -5.04 15.91 -6.47
N THR A 70 -6.03 15.09 -6.84
CA THR A 70 -6.90 15.35 -8.00
C THR A 70 -7.67 16.66 -7.83
N SER A 71 -8.19 16.94 -6.63
CA SER A 71 -8.93 18.16 -6.33
C SER A 71 -8.03 19.39 -6.39
N LEU A 72 -6.78 19.30 -5.95
CA LEU A 72 -5.80 20.39 -6.08
C LEU A 72 -5.50 20.69 -7.55
N ILE A 73 -5.22 19.66 -8.35
CA ILE A 73 -4.92 19.82 -9.79
C ILE A 73 -6.13 20.35 -10.55
N ALA A 74 -7.31 19.77 -10.32
CA ALA A 74 -8.54 20.19 -11.00
C ALA A 74 -8.90 21.65 -10.66
N ASN A 75 -8.78 22.06 -9.40
CA ASN A 75 -9.15 23.42 -8.98
C ASN A 75 -8.08 24.47 -9.32
N GLN A 76 -6.79 24.16 -9.24
CA GLN A 76 -5.73 25.16 -9.44
C GLN A 76 -5.24 25.27 -10.87
N VAL A 77 -5.19 24.17 -11.62
CA VAL A 77 -4.61 24.14 -12.97
C VAL A 77 -5.72 24.26 -14.01
N SER A 78 -6.73 23.40 -13.94
CA SER A 78 -7.70 23.30 -15.04
C SER A 78 -8.68 24.47 -15.09
N LYS A 79 -9.18 24.93 -13.95
CA LYS A 79 -10.13 26.07 -13.91
C LYS A 79 -9.52 27.40 -14.33
N ARG A 80 -8.19 27.54 -14.31
CA ARG A 80 -7.49 28.75 -14.78
C ARG A 80 -7.22 28.74 -16.28
N LEU A 81 -7.19 27.57 -16.91
CA LEU A 81 -6.74 27.39 -18.30
C LEU A 81 -7.87 27.29 -19.32
N HIS A 82 -9.06 26.81 -18.95
CA HIS A 82 -10.14 26.56 -19.91
C HIS A 82 -11.49 27.12 -19.44
N ARG A 83 -12.00 28.14 -20.15
CA ARG A 83 -13.34 28.69 -19.98
C ARG A 83 -14.30 28.04 -21.00
N ARG A 84 -14.80 26.84 -20.71
CA ARG A 84 -15.89 26.24 -21.48
C ARG A 84 -17.24 26.75 -20.93
N PRO A 85 -18.14 27.29 -21.76
CA PRO A 85 -19.50 27.57 -21.33
C PRO A 85 -20.23 26.27 -20.94
N ARG A 86 -21.09 26.33 -19.92
CA ARG A 86 -21.89 25.18 -19.49
C ARG A 86 -23.03 24.90 -20.49
N PRO A 87 -23.58 23.67 -20.51
CA PRO A 87 -24.72 23.36 -21.36
C PRO A 87 -25.91 24.29 -21.12
N SER A 88 -26.65 24.60 -22.19
CA SER A 88 -27.90 25.38 -22.09
C SER A 88 -28.96 24.56 -21.35
N LEU A 89 -29.49 25.13 -20.27
CA LEU A 89 -30.51 24.49 -19.44
C LEU A 89 -31.94 24.73 -19.96
N ALA A 90 -32.09 25.49 -21.04
CA ALA A 90 -33.39 25.92 -21.58
C ALA A 90 -34.30 24.74 -22.00
N GLN A 91 -33.72 23.55 -22.23
CA GLN A 91 -34.41 22.35 -22.69
C GLN A 91 -34.45 21.23 -21.63
N PHE A 92 -33.95 21.46 -20.40
CA PHE A 92 -33.85 20.42 -19.37
C PHE A 92 -35.12 20.34 -18.49
N PRO A 93 -35.60 19.12 -18.15
CA PRO A 93 -36.70 18.95 -17.19
C PRO A 93 -36.34 19.56 -15.83
N GLN A 94 -37.16 20.49 -15.33
CA GLN A 94 -36.87 21.23 -14.09
C GLN A 94 -36.65 20.32 -12.87
N GLN A 95 -37.30 19.16 -12.84
CA GLN A 95 -37.20 18.17 -11.75
C GLN A 95 -35.84 17.46 -11.70
N ARG A 96 -35.12 17.39 -12.81
CA ARG A 96 -33.81 16.71 -12.92
C ARG A 96 -32.63 17.67 -12.72
N LEU A 97 -32.88 18.97 -12.70
CA LEU A 97 -31.83 19.98 -12.55
C LEU A 97 -31.13 19.86 -11.19
N ALA A 98 -29.81 19.98 -11.21
CA ALA A 98 -29.04 20.05 -9.98
C ALA A 98 -29.48 21.27 -9.13
N HIS A 99 -29.76 21.03 -7.85
CA HIS A 99 -30.22 22.06 -6.90
C HIS A 99 -29.27 23.27 -6.77
N ARG A 100 -27.99 23.09 -7.08
CA ARG A 100 -26.99 24.15 -7.14
C ARG A 100 -26.21 24.01 -8.43
N ILE A 101 -26.30 25.02 -9.30
CA ILE A 101 -25.50 25.10 -10.53
C ILE A 101 -24.27 25.95 -10.19
N PRO A 102 -23.06 25.36 -10.05
CA PRO A 102 -21.88 26.14 -9.71
C PRO A 102 -21.55 27.17 -10.80
N THR A 103 -21.23 28.40 -10.39
CA THR A 103 -20.90 29.53 -11.26
C THR A 103 -19.45 29.51 -11.79
N SER A 104 -18.66 28.51 -11.41
CA SER A 104 -17.25 28.34 -11.86
C SER A 104 -17.13 27.43 -13.10
N THR A 105 -16.00 27.51 -13.79
CA THR A 105 -15.69 26.79 -15.04
C THR A 105 -15.96 25.27 -14.95
N SER A 106 -16.51 24.70 -16.03
CA SER A 106 -17.03 23.32 -16.10
C SER A 106 -15.98 22.24 -16.39
N PHE A 107 -14.77 22.60 -16.79
CA PHE A 107 -13.78 21.65 -17.30
C PHE A 107 -12.57 21.47 -16.35
N PRO A 108 -12.18 20.23 -16.02
CA PRO A 108 -12.94 18.98 -16.11
C PRO A 108 -13.98 18.87 -14.97
N SER A 109 -14.86 17.87 -15.04
CA SER A 109 -15.80 17.57 -13.95
C SER A 109 -15.06 17.11 -12.69
N GLY A 110 -15.10 17.94 -11.63
CA GLY A 110 -14.45 17.64 -10.35
C GLY A 110 -15.05 16.41 -9.65
N HIS A 111 -16.38 16.24 -9.69
CA HIS A 111 -17.04 15.05 -9.12
C HIS A 111 -16.59 13.77 -9.81
N SER A 112 -16.53 13.78 -11.15
CA SER A 112 -16.07 12.64 -11.94
C SER A 112 -14.59 12.34 -11.67
N ALA A 113 -13.76 13.37 -11.59
CA ALA A 113 -12.33 13.23 -11.30
C ALA A 113 -12.08 12.62 -9.91
N SER A 114 -12.71 13.17 -8.87
CA SER A 114 -12.57 12.63 -7.51
C SER A 114 -13.16 11.22 -7.39
N ALA A 115 -14.27 10.94 -8.07
CA ALA A 115 -14.88 9.62 -8.10
C ALA A 115 -13.94 8.54 -8.67
N MET A 116 -13.36 8.80 -9.84
CA MET A 116 -12.42 7.87 -10.46
C MET A 116 -11.12 7.77 -9.67
N ALA A 117 -10.60 8.90 -9.15
CA ALA A 117 -9.38 8.90 -8.33
C ALA A 117 -9.52 8.01 -7.10
N PHE A 118 -10.66 8.07 -6.41
CA PHE A 118 -10.93 7.19 -5.28
C PHE A 118 -11.06 5.73 -5.70
N ALA A 119 -11.91 5.46 -6.70
CA ALA A 119 -12.17 4.10 -7.17
C ALA A 119 -10.88 3.42 -7.63
N ALA A 120 -10.07 4.08 -8.46
CA ALA A 120 -8.80 3.58 -8.95
C ALA A 120 -7.75 3.42 -7.83
N GLY A 121 -7.67 4.39 -6.90
CA GLY A 121 -6.77 4.31 -5.75
C GLY A 121 -7.05 3.12 -4.83
N VAL A 122 -8.33 2.85 -4.54
CA VAL A 122 -8.74 1.66 -3.77
C VAL A 122 -8.51 0.38 -4.57
N SER A 123 -8.85 0.38 -5.87
CA SER A 123 -8.68 -0.78 -6.77
C SER A 123 -7.23 -1.27 -6.81
N ALA A 124 -6.27 -0.36 -6.76
CA ALA A 124 -4.85 -0.70 -6.74
C ALA A 124 -4.44 -1.49 -5.48
N GLU A 125 -5.10 -1.27 -4.35
CA GLU A 125 -4.81 -1.98 -3.08
C GLU A 125 -5.69 -3.20 -2.85
N TRP A 126 -6.92 -3.17 -3.37
CA TRP A 126 -7.89 -4.23 -3.20
C TRP A 126 -8.67 -4.49 -4.51
N PRO A 127 -8.11 -5.28 -5.44
CA PRO A 127 -8.66 -5.47 -6.78
C PRO A 127 -10.10 -5.98 -6.82
N ILE A 128 -10.54 -6.73 -5.79
CA ILE A 128 -11.93 -7.23 -5.68
C ILE A 128 -12.97 -6.11 -5.67
N LEU A 129 -12.59 -4.89 -5.25
CA LEU A 129 -13.47 -3.73 -5.23
C LEU A 129 -13.44 -2.90 -6.53
N SER A 130 -12.65 -3.32 -7.52
CA SER A 130 -12.47 -2.55 -8.76
C SER A 130 -13.77 -2.34 -9.52
N VAL A 131 -14.48 -3.44 -9.83
CA VAL A 131 -15.76 -3.38 -10.55
C VAL A 131 -16.82 -2.55 -9.80
N PRO A 132 -17.15 -2.82 -8.52
CA PRO A 132 -18.21 -2.09 -7.83
C PRO A 132 -17.88 -0.60 -7.66
N LEU A 133 -16.63 -0.24 -7.33
CA LEU A 133 -16.26 1.17 -7.15
C LEU A 133 -16.18 1.94 -8.46
N ARG A 134 -15.68 1.33 -9.54
CA ARG A 134 -15.65 1.96 -10.86
C ARG A 134 -17.05 2.11 -11.45
N ALA A 135 -17.94 1.15 -11.23
CA ALA A 135 -19.34 1.27 -11.60
C ALA A 135 -20.02 2.43 -10.87
N LEU A 136 -19.80 2.56 -9.55
CA LEU A 136 -20.30 3.69 -8.76
C LEU A 136 -19.73 5.02 -9.24
N ALA A 137 -18.43 5.08 -9.56
CA ALA A 137 -17.81 6.28 -10.13
C ALA A 137 -18.42 6.64 -11.50
N GLY A 138 -18.70 5.63 -12.33
CA GLY A 138 -19.44 5.76 -13.58
C GLY A 138 -20.83 6.37 -13.38
N LEU A 139 -21.60 5.85 -12.41
CA LEU A 139 -22.92 6.39 -12.05
C LEU A 139 -22.86 7.84 -11.55
N VAL A 140 -21.84 8.18 -10.74
CA VAL A 140 -21.62 9.56 -10.30
C VAL A 140 -21.24 10.46 -11.48
N GLY A 141 -20.45 9.99 -12.44
CA GLY A 141 -20.17 10.77 -13.65
C GLY A 141 -21.41 10.95 -14.52
N PHE A 142 -22.19 9.88 -14.71
CA PHE A 142 -23.44 9.92 -15.47
C PHE A 142 -24.45 10.89 -14.84
N SER A 143 -24.57 10.91 -13.51
CA SER A 143 -25.48 11.85 -12.84
C SER A 143 -25.13 13.32 -13.11
N ARG A 144 -23.86 13.65 -13.40
CA ARG A 144 -23.45 15.02 -13.79
C ARG A 144 -23.95 15.41 -15.17
N VAL A 145 -24.01 14.46 -16.11
CA VAL A 145 -24.62 14.68 -17.43
C VAL A 145 -26.14 14.74 -17.29
N ALA A 146 -26.71 13.77 -16.58
CA ALA A 146 -28.15 13.63 -16.41
C ALA A 146 -28.79 14.80 -15.65
N THR A 147 -28.08 15.47 -14.75
CA THR A 147 -28.57 16.66 -14.04
C THR A 147 -28.30 17.99 -14.75
N GLY A 148 -27.80 17.93 -15.99
CA GLY A 148 -27.51 19.10 -16.81
C GLY A 148 -26.24 19.86 -16.38
N ALA A 149 -25.42 19.29 -15.51
CA ALA A 149 -24.33 20.02 -14.87
C ALA A 149 -23.05 20.11 -15.74
N HIS A 150 -22.80 19.11 -16.59
CA HIS A 150 -21.60 18.98 -17.41
C HIS A 150 -21.86 18.23 -18.72
N TYR A 151 -21.03 18.48 -19.74
CA TYR A 151 -21.02 17.67 -20.95
C TYR A 151 -20.33 16.31 -20.73
N PRO A 152 -20.63 15.29 -21.55
CA PRO A 152 -19.97 13.99 -21.49
C PRO A 152 -18.44 14.07 -21.57
N SER A 153 -17.86 14.94 -22.42
CA SER A 153 -16.40 15.11 -22.47
C SER A 153 -15.81 15.65 -21.17
N ASP A 154 -16.53 16.51 -20.44
CA ASP A 154 -16.04 17.06 -19.17
C ASP A 154 -15.93 15.95 -18.11
N VAL A 155 -16.87 14.99 -18.15
CA VAL A 155 -16.89 13.78 -17.32
C VAL A 155 -15.77 12.83 -17.71
N ALA A 156 -15.59 12.56 -19.01
CA ALA A 156 -14.52 11.71 -19.52
C ALA A 156 -13.12 12.27 -19.17
N ALA A 157 -12.91 13.58 -19.35
CA ALA A 157 -11.68 14.26 -18.95
C ALA A 157 -11.45 14.19 -17.43
N GLY A 158 -12.52 14.32 -16.64
CA GLY A 158 -12.46 14.11 -15.19
C GLY A 158 -11.99 12.70 -14.84
N PHE A 159 -12.61 11.67 -15.43
CA PHE A 159 -12.20 10.28 -15.22
C PHE A 159 -10.75 10.02 -15.60
N ALA A 160 -10.30 10.51 -16.76
CA ALA A 160 -8.90 10.37 -17.18
C ALA A 160 -7.92 11.03 -16.19
N LEU A 161 -8.25 12.23 -15.70
CA LEU A 161 -7.44 12.90 -14.68
C LEU A 161 -7.38 12.09 -13.38
N GLY A 162 -8.54 11.61 -12.90
CA GLY A 162 -8.62 10.82 -11.67
C GLY A 162 -7.83 9.51 -11.75
N GLU A 163 -7.95 8.79 -12.88
CA GLU A 163 -7.19 7.56 -13.15
C GLU A 163 -5.68 7.84 -13.19
N ALA A 164 -5.25 8.90 -13.89
CA ALA A 164 -3.84 9.26 -14.00
C ALA A 164 -3.22 9.62 -12.64
N VAL A 165 -3.94 10.39 -11.81
CA VAL A 165 -3.49 10.73 -10.45
C VAL A 165 -3.40 9.47 -9.59
N ALA A 166 -4.43 8.62 -9.60
CA ALA A 166 -4.43 7.38 -8.83
C ALA A 166 -3.27 6.46 -9.25
N TRP A 167 -3.04 6.30 -10.56
CA TRP A 167 -1.89 5.58 -11.09
C TRP A 167 -0.57 6.17 -10.58
N LEU A 168 -0.41 7.49 -10.60
CA LEU A 168 0.81 8.14 -10.10
C LEU A 168 1.04 7.86 -8.61
N THR A 169 -0.01 7.81 -7.79
CA THR A 169 0.14 7.44 -6.37
C THR A 169 0.70 6.04 -6.18
N THR A 170 0.43 5.10 -7.10
CA THR A 170 1.00 3.74 -7.03
C THR A 170 2.49 3.70 -7.39
N ARG A 171 2.99 4.70 -8.13
CA ARG A 171 4.43 4.85 -8.43
C ARG A 171 5.20 5.48 -7.29
N LEU A 172 4.56 6.39 -6.55
CA LEU A 172 5.17 7.08 -5.40
C LEU A 172 5.13 6.23 -4.13
N VAL A 173 4.02 5.51 -3.92
CA VAL A 173 3.86 4.57 -2.81
C VAL A 173 3.51 3.22 -3.42
N PRO A 174 4.45 2.27 -3.50
CA PRO A 174 4.21 0.96 -4.09
C PRO A 174 3.00 0.24 -3.47
N VAL A 175 2.24 -0.49 -4.31
CA VAL A 175 1.25 -1.46 -3.83
C VAL A 175 2.02 -2.59 -3.14
N GLU A 176 1.61 -2.98 -1.94
CA GLU A 176 2.23 -4.13 -1.27
C GLU A 176 1.70 -5.39 -1.97
N ARG A 177 2.44 -5.84 -2.98
CA ARG A 177 2.25 -7.15 -3.60
C ARG A 177 3.02 -8.14 -2.74
N ILE A 178 2.29 -9.04 -2.10
CA ILE A 178 2.92 -10.27 -1.60
C ILE A 178 2.91 -11.19 -2.82
N ASP A 179 3.84 -10.92 -3.74
CA ASP A 179 4.21 -11.91 -4.76
C ASP A 179 5.28 -12.75 -4.06
N PRO A 180 4.97 -13.99 -3.62
CA PRO A 180 5.96 -14.83 -2.97
C PRO A 180 7.11 -15.02 -3.94
N MET A 181 8.36 -14.95 -3.48
CA MET A 181 9.56 -15.23 -4.28
C MET A 181 9.70 -16.75 -4.54
N HIS A 182 8.61 -17.40 -4.95
CA HIS A 182 8.50 -18.85 -5.05
C HIS A 182 9.12 -19.42 -6.33
N ASP A 183 9.37 -18.61 -7.35
CA ASP A 183 9.77 -19.14 -8.65
C ASP A 183 11.28 -19.44 -8.78
N ASP A 184 12.14 -18.87 -7.92
CA ASP A 184 13.61 -19.05 -8.02
C ASP A 184 14.28 -19.76 -6.83
N LEU A 185 13.58 -19.98 -5.71
CA LEU A 185 14.18 -20.61 -4.54
C LEU A 185 14.28 -22.13 -4.73
N THR A 186 15.51 -22.67 -4.72
CA THR A 186 15.72 -24.12 -4.69
C THR A 186 15.36 -24.68 -3.30
N VAL A 187 14.13 -25.17 -3.18
CA VAL A 187 13.63 -25.84 -1.97
C VAL A 187 14.13 -27.29 -1.92
N ARG A 188 14.53 -27.74 -0.74
CA ARG A 188 14.98 -29.11 -0.46
C ARG A 188 14.31 -29.64 0.80
N ALA A 189 14.21 -30.97 0.89
CA ALA A 189 13.87 -31.63 2.13
C ALA A 189 15.06 -31.57 3.09
N GLY A 190 14.82 -31.06 4.28
CA GLY A 190 15.69 -31.13 5.45
C GLY A 190 15.09 -32.08 6.50
N THR A 191 15.56 -31.97 7.74
CA THR A 191 15.06 -32.79 8.85
C THR A 191 13.69 -32.29 9.32
N ALA A 192 12.68 -33.13 9.23
CA ALA A 192 11.35 -32.85 9.76
C ALA A 192 11.37 -32.74 11.29
N ARG A 193 10.73 -31.70 11.84
CA ARG A 193 10.70 -31.41 13.28
C ARG A 193 9.25 -31.18 13.73
N PRO A 194 8.40 -32.23 13.76
CA PRO A 194 6.96 -32.09 14.00
C PRO A 194 6.64 -31.39 15.34
N ASP A 195 7.48 -31.61 16.36
CA ASP A 195 7.33 -31.01 17.68
C ASP A 195 8.31 -29.85 17.96
N GLY A 196 9.15 -29.48 16.99
CA GLY A 196 10.15 -28.42 17.13
C GLY A 196 11.42 -28.79 17.91
N ASP A 197 11.73 -30.08 18.06
CA ASP A 197 12.94 -30.54 18.76
C ASP A 197 14.23 -30.02 18.09
N GLY A 198 15.23 -29.64 18.89
CA GLY A 198 16.50 -29.08 18.42
C GLY A 198 16.44 -27.64 17.88
N ILE A 199 15.27 -26.99 17.94
CA ILE A 199 15.09 -25.60 17.52
C ILE A 199 15.15 -24.66 18.73
N THR A 200 15.86 -23.54 18.60
CA THR A 200 15.82 -22.46 19.59
C THR A 200 15.25 -21.18 18.99
N LEU A 201 14.08 -20.74 19.48
CA LEU A 201 13.42 -19.49 19.12
C LEU A 201 13.87 -18.35 20.03
N VAL A 202 14.49 -17.33 19.46
CA VAL A 202 14.75 -16.05 20.14
C VAL A 202 13.68 -15.04 19.75
N ILE A 203 13.00 -14.48 20.75
CA ILE A 203 11.86 -13.57 20.56
C ILE A 203 11.86 -12.44 21.58
N ASN A 204 11.59 -11.23 21.10
CA ASN A 204 11.24 -10.10 21.97
C ASN A 204 9.72 -9.88 21.88
N PRO A 205 8.94 -10.26 22.91
CA PRO A 205 7.48 -10.17 22.89
C PRO A 205 6.92 -8.76 22.64
N ALA A 206 7.68 -7.70 22.98
CA ALA A 206 7.30 -6.31 22.75
C ALA A 206 7.42 -5.87 21.27
N SER A 207 8.12 -6.66 20.44
CA SER A 207 8.33 -6.35 19.02
C SER A 207 7.01 -6.30 18.23
N GLY A 208 6.99 -5.48 17.19
CA GLY A 208 5.84 -5.35 16.30
C GLY A 208 4.58 -4.82 17.00
N SER A 209 4.75 -3.90 17.98
CA SER A 209 3.65 -3.41 18.83
C SER A 209 2.97 -4.52 19.64
N GLY A 210 3.76 -5.48 20.13
CA GLY A 210 3.28 -6.64 20.89
C GLY A 210 2.75 -7.79 20.03
N HIS A 211 2.91 -7.75 18.70
CA HIS A 211 2.48 -8.84 17.83
C HIS A 211 3.29 -10.12 18.07
N ALA A 212 4.59 -9.98 18.38
CA ALA A 212 5.46 -11.11 18.72
C ALA A 212 4.94 -11.89 19.95
N GLY A 213 4.50 -11.20 21.00
CA GLY A 213 3.88 -11.87 22.15
C GLY A 213 2.59 -12.63 21.82
N ARG A 214 1.84 -12.21 20.79
CA ARG A 214 0.57 -12.86 20.40
C ARG A 214 0.75 -14.18 19.65
N ILE A 215 1.90 -14.40 19.01
CA ILE A 215 2.16 -15.64 18.28
C ILE A 215 2.65 -16.77 19.20
N LEU A 216 3.20 -16.43 20.37
CA LEU A 216 3.78 -17.39 21.32
C LEU A 216 2.83 -18.53 21.73
N PRO A 217 1.54 -18.29 22.07
CA PRO A 217 0.65 -19.38 22.44
C PRO A 217 0.40 -20.38 21.30
N GLU A 218 0.38 -19.90 20.06
CA GLU A 218 0.22 -20.76 18.88
C GLU A 218 1.48 -21.56 18.59
N VAL A 219 2.63 -20.90 18.64
CA VAL A 219 3.94 -21.52 18.46
C VAL A 219 4.20 -22.60 19.52
N ARG A 220 3.97 -22.31 20.80
CA ARG A 220 4.12 -23.28 21.91
C ARG A 220 3.24 -24.51 21.73
N ARG A 221 2.02 -24.33 21.23
CA ARG A 221 1.08 -25.43 21.02
C ARG A 221 1.50 -26.31 19.85
N ALA A 222 2.00 -25.72 18.78
CA ALA A 222 2.37 -26.44 17.56
C ALA A 222 3.77 -27.08 17.63
N LEU A 223 4.69 -26.49 18.41
CA LEU A 223 6.09 -26.91 18.52
C LEU A 223 6.49 -27.01 20.01
N PRO A 224 5.94 -28.00 20.76
CA PRO A 224 6.08 -28.08 22.21
C PRO A 224 7.49 -28.38 22.72
N ARG A 225 8.37 -28.95 21.89
CA ARG A 225 9.77 -29.25 22.23
C ARG A 225 10.75 -28.15 21.82
N MET A 226 10.26 -27.09 21.17
CA MET A 226 11.10 -25.95 20.81
C MET A 226 11.52 -25.16 22.04
N ARG A 227 12.82 -24.90 22.19
CA ARG A 227 13.33 -24.00 23.23
C ARG A 227 12.97 -22.56 22.86
N ILE A 228 12.39 -21.80 23.79
CA ILE A 228 12.00 -20.40 23.55
C ILE A 228 12.74 -19.50 24.53
N VAL A 229 13.56 -18.59 24.00
CA VAL A 229 14.26 -17.54 24.72
C VAL A 229 13.48 -16.23 24.56
N GLU A 230 12.73 -15.86 25.59
CA GLU A 230 11.99 -14.60 25.65
C GLU A 230 12.88 -13.49 26.22
N LEU A 231 13.00 -12.39 25.48
CA LEU A 231 13.78 -11.23 25.91
C LEU A 231 12.89 -10.21 26.63
N GLY A 232 13.32 -9.82 27.83
CA GLY A 232 12.58 -8.93 28.73
C GLY A 232 12.66 -7.45 28.36
N ALA A 233 11.78 -6.64 28.94
CA ALA A 233 11.84 -5.19 28.83
C ALA A 233 13.04 -4.66 29.64
N GLY A 234 14.20 -4.51 28.99
CA GLY A 234 15.39 -3.90 29.58
C GLY A 234 16.52 -4.85 29.97
N THR A 235 16.46 -6.14 29.60
CA THR A 235 17.52 -7.12 29.90
C THR A 235 18.11 -7.73 28.63
N GLY A 236 19.43 -7.56 28.46
CA GLY A 236 20.25 -8.31 27.52
C GLY A 236 20.42 -7.69 26.13
N ASP A 237 21.66 -7.73 25.64
CA ASP A 237 21.95 -7.49 24.22
C ASP A 237 21.23 -8.56 23.37
N TYR A 238 20.23 -8.13 22.60
CA TYR A 238 19.46 -8.99 21.69
C TYR A 238 20.37 -9.77 20.72
N GLY A 239 21.51 -9.18 20.35
CA GLY A 239 22.53 -9.84 19.54
C GLY A 239 23.22 -10.99 20.28
N ALA A 240 23.60 -10.79 21.53
CA ALA A 240 24.25 -11.82 22.34
C ALA A 240 23.33 -13.03 22.57
N ALA A 241 22.04 -12.81 22.84
CA ALA A 241 21.08 -13.89 22.99
C ALA A 241 20.90 -14.71 21.69
N ILE A 242 20.97 -14.05 20.53
CA ILE A 242 20.96 -14.71 19.23
C ILE A 242 22.22 -15.56 19.04
N ASP A 243 23.40 -15.03 19.36
CA ASP A 243 24.65 -15.75 19.20
C ASP A 243 24.73 -16.98 20.11
N GLU A 244 24.33 -16.82 21.38
CA GLU A 244 24.28 -17.91 22.34
C GLU A 244 23.31 -19.00 21.90
N ALA A 245 22.11 -18.62 21.44
CA ALA A 245 21.14 -19.56 20.90
C ALA A 245 21.66 -20.28 19.66
N ALA A 246 22.34 -19.55 18.75
CA ALA A 246 22.89 -20.11 17.51
C ALA A 246 24.00 -21.14 17.78
N ALA A 247 24.80 -20.96 18.83
CA ALA A 247 25.86 -21.88 19.20
C ALA A 247 25.35 -23.20 19.81
N ASP A 248 24.11 -23.23 20.30
CA ASP A 248 23.52 -24.34 21.07
C ASP A 248 22.18 -24.81 20.49
N CYS A 249 22.05 -24.81 19.15
CA CYS A 249 20.87 -25.37 18.50
C CYS A 249 21.20 -25.97 17.12
N GLU A 250 20.30 -26.84 16.64
CA GLU A 250 20.39 -27.38 15.29
C GLU A 250 19.72 -26.48 14.25
N VAL A 251 18.77 -25.65 14.70
CA VAL A 251 18.07 -24.64 13.90
C VAL A 251 17.83 -23.40 14.76
N LEU A 252 18.34 -22.27 14.31
CA LEU A 252 18.06 -20.99 14.94
C LEU A 252 16.70 -20.49 14.43
N ALA A 253 15.81 -20.13 15.34
CA ALA A 253 14.53 -19.52 15.02
C ALA A 253 14.45 -18.10 15.57
N VAL A 254 13.82 -17.18 14.82
CA VAL A 254 13.56 -15.82 15.29
C VAL A 254 12.17 -15.32 14.98
N ALA A 255 11.65 -14.49 15.88
CA ALA A 255 10.40 -13.77 15.75
C ALA A 255 10.63 -12.28 16.05
N GLY A 256 10.71 -11.46 15.00
CA GLY A 256 10.95 -10.02 15.14
C GLY A 256 10.82 -9.26 13.82
N GLY A 257 11.29 -8.01 13.82
CA GLY A 257 11.36 -7.19 12.60
C GLY A 257 12.59 -7.52 11.73
N ASP A 258 12.78 -6.78 10.64
CA ASP A 258 13.85 -7.08 9.67
C ASP A 258 15.27 -6.98 10.27
N GLY A 259 15.50 -6.07 11.23
CA GLY A 259 16.80 -5.98 11.94
C GLY A 259 17.12 -7.20 12.81
N THR A 260 16.11 -7.78 13.47
CA THR A 260 16.23 -9.05 14.20
C THR A 260 16.60 -10.18 13.23
N VAL A 261 15.91 -10.25 12.10
CA VAL A 261 16.12 -11.29 11.09
C VAL A 261 17.52 -11.19 10.48
N GLN A 262 17.99 -9.97 10.19
CA GLN A 262 19.34 -9.72 9.68
C GLN A 262 20.42 -10.21 10.65
N ARG A 263 20.27 -9.93 11.96
CA ARG A 263 21.23 -10.38 12.97
C ARG A 263 21.25 -11.90 13.11
N ALA A 264 20.08 -12.52 13.06
CA ALA A 264 19.93 -13.97 13.14
C ALA A 264 20.49 -14.67 11.90
N ALA A 265 20.31 -14.09 10.71
CA ALA A 265 20.89 -14.59 9.46
C ALA A 265 22.42 -14.58 9.51
N ALA A 266 23.03 -13.54 10.06
CA ALA A 266 24.47 -13.50 10.28
C ALA A 266 24.93 -14.63 11.23
N ALA A 267 24.29 -14.77 12.40
CA ALA A 267 24.64 -15.81 13.37
C ALA A 267 24.45 -17.23 12.82
N ALA A 268 23.33 -17.49 12.14
CA ALA A 268 23.06 -18.77 11.51
C ALA A 268 24.07 -19.12 10.40
N LYS A 269 24.47 -18.13 9.59
CA LYS A 269 25.54 -18.27 8.59
C LYS A 269 26.86 -18.65 9.25
N ASP A 270 27.24 -17.94 10.31
CA ASP A 270 28.53 -18.14 10.97
C ASP A 270 28.62 -19.50 11.68
N GLN A 271 27.49 -20.03 12.17
CA GLN A 271 27.38 -21.38 12.76
C GLN A 271 27.08 -22.48 11.73
N GLY A 272 26.78 -22.14 10.47
CA GLY A 272 26.45 -23.11 9.43
C GLY A 272 25.12 -23.85 9.64
N ILE A 273 24.16 -23.25 10.36
CA ILE A 273 22.87 -23.85 10.69
C ILE A 273 21.70 -23.18 9.94
N PRO A 274 20.56 -23.87 9.73
CA PRO A 274 19.37 -23.26 9.14
C PRO A 274 18.76 -22.16 10.03
N LEU A 275 18.15 -21.16 9.38
CA LEU A 275 17.37 -20.11 10.03
C LEU A 275 15.87 -20.30 9.75
N ALA A 276 15.05 -20.37 10.80
CA ALA A 276 13.61 -20.31 10.72
C ALA A 276 13.09 -18.91 11.11
N VAL A 277 12.26 -18.30 10.26
CA VAL A 277 11.73 -16.94 10.49
C VAL A 277 10.22 -17.00 10.70
N PHE A 278 9.78 -16.61 11.89
CA PHE A 278 8.37 -16.50 12.25
C PHE A 278 7.90 -15.05 12.07
N PRO A 279 6.83 -14.79 11.28
CA PRO A 279 6.36 -13.43 11.01
C PRO A 279 5.76 -12.79 12.27
N ALA A 280 6.52 -11.90 12.91
CA ALA A 280 6.17 -11.30 14.20
C ALA A 280 6.40 -9.77 14.27
N GLY A 281 7.06 -9.19 13.27
CA GLY A 281 7.30 -7.76 13.11
C GLY A 281 6.17 -7.01 12.39
N THR A 282 6.29 -5.68 12.32
CA THR A 282 5.29 -4.81 11.67
C THR A 282 5.26 -4.97 10.14
N PHE A 283 6.43 -5.14 9.51
CA PHE A 283 6.54 -5.21 8.05
C PHE A 283 6.80 -6.62 7.53
N ASN A 284 7.55 -7.46 8.27
CA ASN A 284 7.83 -8.87 7.95
C ASN A 284 8.29 -9.06 6.50
N HIS A 285 9.13 -8.16 5.96
CA HIS A 285 9.48 -8.19 4.55
C HIS A 285 10.14 -9.51 4.18
N PHE A 286 11.20 -9.88 4.90
CA PHE A 286 11.91 -11.14 4.63
C PHE A 286 11.01 -12.39 4.75
N ALA A 287 10.16 -12.46 5.79
CA ALA A 287 9.25 -13.60 5.96
C ALA A 287 8.18 -13.67 4.85
N LYS A 288 7.70 -12.53 4.36
CA LYS A 288 6.75 -12.47 3.23
C LYS A 288 7.42 -12.85 1.91
N ASP A 289 8.66 -12.41 1.70
CA ASP A 289 9.42 -12.69 0.48
C ASP A 289 9.71 -14.20 0.38
N LEU A 290 10.04 -14.85 1.50
CA LEU A 290 10.14 -16.33 1.59
C LEU A 290 8.77 -17.06 1.52
N GLY A 291 7.65 -16.33 1.45
CA GLY A 291 6.29 -16.87 1.53
C GLY A 291 5.95 -17.57 2.84
N MET A 292 6.69 -17.31 3.91
CA MET A 292 6.45 -17.80 5.27
C MET A 292 5.36 -16.98 5.98
N PHE A 293 4.33 -16.57 5.23
CA PHE A 293 3.17 -15.83 5.74
C PHE A 293 1.86 -16.47 5.28
N PRO A 294 0.85 -16.62 6.16
CA PRO A 294 0.84 -16.24 7.59
C PRO A 294 1.60 -17.24 8.48
N LEU A 295 1.62 -17.02 9.80
CA LEU A 295 2.38 -17.80 10.80
C LEU A 295 2.31 -19.33 10.61
N ARG A 296 1.11 -19.85 10.31
CA ARG A 296 0.89 -21.28 10.07
C ARG A 296 1.82 -21.86 9.00
N THR A 297 2.16 -21.08 7.97
CA THR A 297 3.02 -21.52 6.87
C THR A 297 4.44 -21.75 7.39
N ALA A 298 4.93 -20.86 8.25
CA ALA A 298 6.23 -21.01 8.91
C ALA A 298 6.27 -22.26 9.82
N ILE A 299 5.19 -22.48 10.61
CA ILE A 299 5.06 -23.67 11.46
C ILE A 299 5.08 -24.95 10.62
N GLN A 300 4.28 -25.00 9.54
CA GLN A 300 4.23 -26.17 8.66
C GLN A 300 5.57 -26.45 7.97
N ALA A 301 6.29 -25.40 7.54
CA ALA A 301 7.62 -25.55 6.95
C ALA A 301 8.60 -26.22 7.92
N VAL A 302 8.59 -25.80 9.19
CA VAL A 302 9.41 -26.40 10.25
C VAL A 302 9.01 -27.86 10.51
N GLN A 303 7.70 -28.13 10.65
CA GLN A 303 7.19 -29.48 10.92
C GLN A 303 7.55 -30.46 9.80
N ALA A 304 7.43 -30.01 8.55
CA ALA A 304 7.78 -30.79 7.36
C ALA A 304 9.30 -30.84 7.09
N GLY A 305 10.10 -30.01 7.75
CA GLY A 305 11.54 -29.91 7.50
C GLY A 305 11.86 -29.29 6.13
N THR A 306 11.07 -28.35 5.64
CA THR A 306 11.30 -27.72 4.33
C THR A 306 12.34 -26.61 4.45
N VAL A 307 13.42 -26.68 3.67
CA VAL A 307 14.52 -25.71 3.68
C VAL A 307 14.78 -25.15 2.28
N ALA A 308 15.16 -23.88 2.19
CA ALA A 308 15.56 -23.23 0.95
C ALA A 308 16.92 -22.55 1.13
N LYS A 309 17.73 -22.51 0.05
CA LYS A 309 18.94 -21.67 0.04
C LYS A 309 18.55 -20.24 -0.30
N VAL A 310 19.09 -19.29 0.45
CA VAL A 310 18.85 -17.86 0.29
C VAL A 310 20.21 -17.17 0.21
N ASP A 311 20.38 -16.29 -0.77
CA ASP A 311 21.60 -15.50 -0.89
C ASP A 311 21.63 -14.40 0.18
N LEU A 312 22.82 -14.16 0.72
CA LEU A 312 23.07 -13.09 1.69
C LEU A 312 23.98 -12.04 1.06
N GLY A 313 23.56 -10.79 1.12
CA GLY A 313 24.41 -9.67 0.73
C GLY A 313 25.35 -9.29 1.86
N GLU A 314 26.54 -8.77 1.53
CA GLU A 314 27.49 -8.27 2.52
C GLU A 314 28.05 -6.92 2.08
N VAL A 315 28.07 -5.94 2.99
CA VAL A 315 28.71 -4.64 2.79
C VAL A 315 29.61 -4.35 3.97
N ASN A 316 30.91 -4.15 3.74
CA ASN A 316 31.92 -3.85 4.77
C ASN A 316 31.88 -4.83 5.96
N GLY A 317 31.80 -6.15 5.69
CA GLY A 317 31.72 -7.17 6.74
C GLY A 317 30.35 -7.33 7.40
N LYS A 318 29.33 -6.56 6.98
CA LYS A 318 27.98 -6.62 7.54
C LYS A 318 27.02 -7.29 6.58
N VAL A 319 26.47 -8.43 6.99
CA VAL A 319 25.45 -9.18 6.27
C VAL A 319 24.14 -8.40 6.23
N PHE A 320 23.43 -8.39 5.10
CA PHE A 320 22.07 -7.90 4.95
C PHE A 320 21.22 -8.89 4.14
N VAL A 321 19.92 -8.97 4.48
CA VAL A 321 18.98 -9.96 3.91
C VAL A 321 18.03 -9.40 2.86
N ASN A 322 17.87 -8.07 2.78
CA ASN A 322 16.89 -7.44 1.88
C ASN A 322 17.50 -6.30 1.09
N THR A 323 17.99 -5.25 1.76
CA THR A 323 18.50 -4.07 1.04
C THR A 323 19.59 -3.35 1.81
N ALA A 324 20.65 -2.95 1.10
CA ALA A 324 21.58 -1.92 1.52
C ALA A 324 21.28 -0.65 0.69
N SER A 325 21.12 0.50 1.35
CA SER A 325 20.74 1.76 0.72
C SER A 325 21.72 2.87 1.06
N VAL A 326 21.90 3.80 0.12
CA VAL A 326 22.66 5.05 0.30
C VAL A 326 21.88 6.23 -0.27
N GLY A 327 22.05 7.43 0.31
CA GLY A 327 21.47 8.67 -0.19
C GLY A 327 20.11 9.03 0.41
N ALA A 328 19.22 9.60 -0.41
CA ALA A 328 17.98 10.21 0.06
C ALA A 328 17.12 9.27 0.95
N TYR A 329 17.06 7.98 0.65
CA TYR A 329 16.28 7.03 1.46
C TYR A 329 16.84 6.89 2.89
N THR A 330 18.17 6.84 3.06
CA THR A 330 18.78 6.74 4.39
C THR A 330 18.56 8.01 5.20
N ASP A 331 18.63 9.18 4.55
CA ASP A 331 18.35 10.47 5.19
C ASP A 331 16.88 10.55 5.64
N PHE A 332 15.96 10.09 4.80
CA PHE A 332 14.54 10.01 5.15
C PHE A 332 14.32 9.17 6.41
N VAL A 333 14.89 7.96 6.47
CA VAL A 333 14.74 7.06 7.62
C VAL A 333 15.33 7.68 8.89
N ALA A 334 16.55 8.25 8.80
CA ALA A 334 17.22 8.87 9.93
C ALA A 334 16.47 10.09 10.48
N ILE A 335 15.94 10.96 9.59
CA ILE A 335 15.13 12.11 9.99
C ILE A 335 13.82 11.63 10.62
N ARG A 336 13.15 10.63 10.05
CA ARG A 336 11.90 10.08 10.60
C ARG A 336 12.14 9.55 12.02
N GLU A 337 13.12 8.69 12.23
CA GLU A 337 13.38 8.06 13.53
C GLU A 337 13.77 9.09 14.60
N ARG A 338 14.57 10.09 14.23
CA ARG A 338 14.92 11.21 15.11
C ARG A 338 13.71 12.06 15.52
N ASN A 339 12.63 12.08 14.74
CA ASN A 339 11.45 12.89 15.07
C ASN A 339 10.26 12.05 15.57
N GLU A 340 10.26 10.73 15.35
CA GLU A 340 9.14 9.82 15.66
C GLU A 340 8.73 9.89 17.13
N HIS A 341 9.69 9.99 18.05
CA HIS A 341 9.43 10.08 19.49
C HIS A 341 8.86 11.43 19.94
N ARG A 342 9.06 12.52 19.17
CA ARG A 342 8.59 13.87 19.52
C ARG A 342 7.22 14.20 18.95
N ILE A 343 6.98 13.84 17.69
CA ILE A 343 5.80 14.26 16.93
C ILE A 343 4.96 13.09 16.43
N GLY A 344 5.34 11.86 16.78
CA GLY A 344 4.69 10.65 16.29
C GLY A 344 5.12 10.29 14.87
N LYS A 345 5.08 8.98 14.58
CA LYS A 345 5.52 8.38 13.31
C LYS A 345 4.96 9.03 12.04
N PRO A 346 3.66 9.35 11.90
CA PRO A 346 3.12 9.89 10.65
C PRO A 346 3.60 11.32 10.38
N LEU A 347 3.66 12.19 11.39
CA LEU A 347 4.18 13.55 11.24
C LEU A 347 5.69 13.55 11.01
N ALA A 348 6.41 12.66 11.69
CA ALA A 348 7.85 12.47 11.46
C ALA A 348 8.15 12.03 10.02
N ALA A 349 7.32 11.18 9.42
CA ALA A 349 7.45 10.78 8.02
C ALA A 349 7.22 11.96 7.05
N VAL A 350 6.26 12.84 7.33
CA VAL A 350 6.03 14.06 6.52
C VAL A 350 7.22 15.01 6.62
N VAL A 351 7.72 15.26 7.82
CA VAL A 351 8.92 16.10 8.04
C VAL A 351 10.13 15.52 7.34
N ALA A 352 10.32 14.20 7.43
CA ALA A 352 11.38 13.50 6.72
C ALA A 352 11.25 13.67 5.21
N ALA A 353 10.05 13.47 4.64
CA ALA A 353 9.82 13.64 3.20
C ALA A 353 10.20 15.06 2.73
N VAL A 354 9.69 16.10 3.41
CA VAL A 354 9.97 17.50 3.04
C VAL A 354 11.46 17.82 3.13
N ARG A 355 12.15 17.37 4.18
CA ARG A 355 13.58 17.65 4.37
C ARG A 355 14.48 16.86 3.42
N THR A 356 14.06 15.66 3.05
CA THR A 356 14.79 14.81 2.09
C THR A 356 14.63 15.31 0.66
N LEU A 357 13.54 16.03 0.35
CA LEU A 357 13.31 16.70 -0.93
C LEU A 357 14.14 18.00 -1.12
N GLY A 358 14.97 18.37 -0.15
CA GLY A 358 15.95 19.46 -0.28
C GLY A 358 17.04 19.17 -1.32
N PRO A 359 17.97 20.10 -1.57
CA PRO A 359 19.04 19.90 -2.55
C PRO A 359 19.87 18.66 -2.20
N ALA A 360 19.66 17.58 -2.95
CA ALA A 360 20.40 16.34 -2.80
C ALA A 360 21.79 16.49 -3.44
N GLN A 361 22.83 16.12 -2.72
CA GLN A 361 24.17 16.02 -3.31
C GLN A 361 24.23 14.79 -4.21
N ALA A 362 24.62 15.01 -5.47
CA ALA A 362 24.91 13.91 -6.38
C ALA A 362 26.14 13.15 -5.89
N VAL A 363 25.99 11.86 -5.63
CA VAL A 363 27.09 10.96 -5.29
C VAL A 363 27.51 10.22 -6.56
N ARG A 364 28.77 10.36 -6.96
CA ARG A 364 29.34 9.54 -8.05
C ARG A 364 29.77 8.20 -7.45
N SER A 365 29.20 7.11 -7.95
CA SER A 365 29.60 5.74 -7.59
C SER A 365 30.27 5.06 -8.78
N THR A 366 31.25 4.20 -8.49
CA THR A 366 31.87 3.30 -9.45
C THR A 366 31.57 1.87 -9.01
N ALA A 367 30.98 1.07 -9.89
CA ALA A 367 30.72 -0.34 -9.64
C ALA A 367 31.68 -1.18 -10.49
N ALA A 368 32.37 -2.12 -9.85
CA ALA A 368 33.13 -3.16 -10.53
C ALA A 368 32.49 -4.50 -10.18
N ALA A 369 32.16 -5.31 -11.19
CA ALA A 369 31.67 -6.65 -10.99
C ALA A 369 32.83 -7.63 -11.17
N SER A 370 33.18 -8.36 -10.11
CA SER A 370 34.13 -9.47 -10.16
C SER A 370 33.36 -10.78 -10.05
N THR A 371 33.44 -11.63 -11.08
CA THR A 371 32.96 -13.01 -11.02
C THR A 371 33.91 -13.85 -10.16
N PRO A 372 33.42 -14.62 -9.17
CA PRO A 372 34.28 -15.49 -8.37
C PRO A 372 34.87 -16.59 -9.28
N GLY A 373 36.20 -16.69 -9.39
CA GLY A 373 36.87 -17.81 -10.07
C GLY A 373 37.95 -17.50 -11.12
N SER A 374 38.57 -16.31 -11.13
CA SER A 374 39.72 -15.99 -12.01
C SER A 374 40.96 -15.53 -11.23
N ALA A 375 41.42 -16.36 -10.31
CA ALA A 375 42.73 -16.23 -9.67
C ALA A 375 43.43 -17.58 -9.68
#